data_AF-A0A4Q6B401-F1
#
_entry.id   AF-A0A4Q6B401-F1
#
_cell.length_a   1.000
_cell.length_b   1.000
_cell.length_c   1.000
_cell.angle_alpha   90.00
_cell.angle_beta   90.00
_cell.angle_gamma   90.00
#
_symmetry.space_group_name_H-M   'P 1'
#
loop_
_entity.id
_entity.type
_entity.pdbx_description
1 polymer ?
#
loop_
_entity_poly.entity_id
_entity_poly.type
_entity_poly.pdbx_seq_one_letter_code
_entity_poly.pdbx_strand_id
1 'polypeptide(L)' 'MRITVKEVKDKKGLQEFVQFPHRLYRQHPCYIPPLQRDEMITLRRDKNPAFDYCDARYWLAYKDGKVVGRIAGI' A
#
# COMPACT_ATOMS: atom_id res chain seq x y z
N MET A 1 -2.25 -20.15 13.13
CA MET A 1 -2.01 -18.68 13.06
C MET A 1 -3.02 -18.07 12.11
N ARG A 2 -3.73 -17.00 12.50
CA ARG A 2 -4.80 -16.37 11.70
C ARG A 2 -4.27 -15.14 10.99
N ILE A 3 -4.48 -15.05 9.67
CA ILE A 3 -4.27 -13.83 8.90
C ILE A 3 -5.58 -13.05 8.87
N THR A 4 -5.52 -11.75 9.11
CA THR A 4 -6.67 -10.85 8.91
C THR A 4 -6.39 -9.89 7.78
N VAL A 5 -7.28 -9.82 6.81
CA VAL A 5 -7.19 -8.87 5.70
C VAL A 5 -8.09 -7.68 6.00
N LYS A 6 -7.57 -6.46 5.81
CA LYS A 6 -8.33 -5.22 5.99
C LYS A 6 -8.22 -4.37 4.74
N GLU A 7 -9.35 -3.89 4.26
CA GLU A 7 -9.40 -2.87 3.22
C GLU A 7 -8.83 -1.55 3.77
N VAL A 8 -8.04 -0.87 2.96
CA VAL A 8 -7.51 0.46 3.25
C VAL A 8 -8.60 1.49 2.96
N LYS A 9 -9.10 2.15 4.01
CA LYS A 9 -10.19 3.13 3.91
C LYS A 9 -9.77 4.57 4.18
N ASP A 10 -8.57 4.76 4.69
CA ASP A 10 -8.07 6.07 5.11
C ASP A 10 -6.62 6.30 4.69
N LYS A 11 -6.17 7.56 4.86
CA LYS A 11 -4.81 7.99 4.52
C LYS A 11 -3.74 7.24 5.33
N LYS A 12 -4.02 6.84 6.57
CA LYS A 12 -3.05 6.16 7.44
C LYS A 12 -2.81 4.73 6.93
N GLY A 13 -3.88 4.01 6.60
CA GLY A 13 -3.80 2.70 5.98
C GLY A 13 -3.08 2.77 4.63
N LEU A 14 -3.30 3.84 3.85
CA LEU A 14 -2.60 4.02 2.57
C LEU A 14 -1.10 4.29 2.79
N GLN A 15 -0.72 5.03 3.82
CA GLN A 15 0.68 5.19 4.21
C GLN A 15 1.31 3.85 4.64
N GLU A 16 0.61 3.02 5.42
CA GLU A 16 1.08 1.67 5.75
C GLU A 16 1.25 0.81 4.48
N PHE A 17 0.32 0.93 3.54
CA PHE A 17 0.36 0.25 2.24
C PHE A 17 1.57 0.65 1.38
N VAL A 18 1.91 1.94 1.34
CA VAL A 18 3.08 2.47 0.62
C VAL A 18 4.39 2.14 1.34
N GLN A 19 4.40 2.12 2.67
CA GLN A 19 5.62 1.83 3.45
C GLN A 19 5.98 0.35 3.47
N PHE A 20 5.00 -0.55 3.32
CA PHE A 20 5.23 -1.99 3.45
C PHE A 20 6.35 -2.52 2.55
N PRO A 21 6.44 -2.20 1.24
CA PRO A 21 7.55 -2.61 0.37
C PRO A 21 8.93 -2.19 0.90
N HIS A 22 9.07 -0.98 1.47
CA HIS A 22 10.35 -0.51 2.02
C HIS A 22 10.83 -1.39 3.17
N ARG A 23 9.91 -1.91 3.99
CA ARG A 23 10.25 -2.84 5.07
C ARG A 23 10.49 -4.25 4.52
N LEU A 24 9.67 -4.71 3.59
CA LEU A 24 9.76 -6.05 3.00
C LEU A 24 11.10 -6.26 2.28
N TYR A 25 11.52 -5.27 1.51
CA TYR A 25 12.70 -5.35 0.65
C TYR A 25 13.92 -4.60 1.20
N ARG A 26 13.93 -4.23 2.49
CA ARG A 26 14.99 -3.42 3.11
C ARG A 26 16.41 -3.96 2.90
N GLN A 27 16.56 -5.28 2.85
CA GLN A 27 17.85 -5.97 2.69
C GLN A 27 18.05 -6.55 1.28
N HIS A 28 17.12 -6.28 0.35
CA HIS A 28 17.23 -6.82 -0.99
C HIS A 28 18.16 -5.92 -1.84
N PRO A 29 19.28 -6.43 -2.38
CA PRO A 29 20.31 -5.61 -3.01
C PRO A 29 19.82 -4.87 -4.26
N CYS A 30 18.77 -5.39 -4.92
CA CYS A 30 18.20 -4.78 -6.13
C CYS A 30 16.96 -3.92 -5.85
N TYR A 31 16.61 -3.65 -4.58
CA TYR A 31 15.44 -2.84 -4.28
C TYR A 31 15.78 -1.35 -4.28
N ILE A 32 15.20 -0.63 -5.25
CA ILE A 32 15.30 0.82 -5.34
C ILE A 32 13.97 1.37 -4.80
N PRO A 33 13.95 1.96 -3.59
CA PRO A 33 12.72 2.48 -3.01
C PRO A 33 12.19 3.66 -3.82
N PRO A 34 10.89 3.67 -4.18
CA PRO A 34 10.28 4.85 -4.79
C PRO A 34 10.19 6.01 -3.79
N LEU A 35 10.00 7.22 -4.30
CA LEU A 35 9.68 8.37 -3.44
C LEU A 35 8.29 8.17 -2.82
N GLN A 36 8.23 8.17 -1.49
CA GLN A 36 6.97 7.95 -0.77
C GLN A 36 5.88 8.95 -1.16
N ARG A 37 6.25 10.21 -1.46
CA ARG A 37 5.29 11.24 -1.87
C ARG A 37 4.63 10.89 -3.21
N ASP A 38 5.41 10.39 -4.16
CA ASP A 38 4.93 10.07 -5.51
C ASP A 38 3.97 8.89 -5.45
N GLU A 39 4.33 7.82 -4.72
CA GLU A 39 3.43 6.69 -4.46
C GLU A 39 2.12 7.14 -3.81
N MET A 40 2.20 8.03 -2.82
CA MET A 40 1.01 8.57 -2.16
C MET A 40 0.15 9.42 -3.10
N ILE A 41 0.73 10.15 -4.05
CA ILE A 41 -0.04 10.92 -5.04
C ILE A 41 -0.72 9.96 -6.01
N THR A 42 0.01 8.98 -6.55
CA THR A 42 -0.48 7.98 -7.50
C THR A 42 -1.66 7.17 -6.95
N LEU A 43 -1.60 6.74 -5.69
CA LEU A 43 -2.62 5.86 -5.11
C LEU A 43 -3.77 6.61 -4.42
N ARG A 44 -3.71 7.95 -4.37
CA ARG A 44 -4.77 8.76 -3.76
C ARG A 44 -5.81 9.16 -4.80
N ARG A 45 -7.06 8.76 -4.52
CA ARG A 45 -8.23 9.13 -5.33
C ARG A 45 -8.39 10.63 -5.51
N ASP A 46 -8.07 11.43 -4.49
CA ASP A 46 -8.20 12.88 -4.54
C ASP A 46 -7.01 13.61 -5.19
N LYS A 47 -6.01 12.87 -5.68
CA LYS A 47 -4.77 13.43 -6.25
C LYS A 47 -4.44 12.91 -7.64
N ASN A 48 -4.80 11.68 -7.96
CA ASN A 48 -4.52 11.10 -9.27
C ASN A 48 -5.76 11.19 -10.19
N PRO A 49 -5.68 11.90 -11.33
CA PRO A 49 -6.77 11.98 -12.31
C PRO A 49 -7.24 10.63 -12.87
N ALA A 50 -6.43 9.57 -12.75
CA ALA A 50 -6.83 8.23 -13.19
C ALA A 50 -8.10 7.73 -12.51
N PHE A 51 -8.41 8.23 -11.30
CA PHE A 51 -9.61 7.85 -10.58
C PHE A 51 -10.89 8.52 -11.10
N ASP A 52 -10.79 9.43 -12.07
CA ASP A 52 -11.96 9.97 -12.76
C ASP A 52 -12.63 8.91 -13.66
N TYR A 53 -11.89 7.83 -13.99
CA TYR A 53 -12.35 6.77 -14.89
C TYR A 53 -12.01 5.34 -14.42
N CYS A 54 -11.13 5.15 -13.43
CA CYS A 54 -10.79 3.85 -12.86
C CYS A 54 -11.14 3.75 -11.37
N ASP A 55 -11.44 2.53 -10.92
CA ASP A 55 -11.71 2.24 -9.51
C ASP A 55 -10.63 1.35 -8.92
N ALA A 56 -9.82 1.91 -8.02
CA ALA A 56 -8.90 1.10 -7.23
C ALA A 56 -9.43 0.81 -5.82
N ARG A 57 -9.00 -0.33 -5.28
CA ARG A 57 -9.12 -0.72 -3.87
C ARG A 57 -7.83 -1.38 -3.42
N TYR A 58 -7.51 -1.20 -2.13
CA TYR A 58 -6.26 -1.67 -1.54
C TYR A 58 -6.54 -2.46 -0.28
N TRP A 59 -5.73 -3.50 -0.05
CA TRP A 59 -5.84 -4.32 1.14
C TRP A 59 -4.48 -4.57 1.77
N LEU A 60 -4.49 -4.67 3.10
CA LEU A 60 -3.35 -5.06 3.93
C LEU A 60 -3.67 -6.37 4.65
N ALA A 61 -2.72 -7.31 4.60
CA ALA A 61 -2.77 -8.54 5.38
C ALA A 61 -1.99 -8.34 6.69
N TYR A 62 -2.59 -8.72 7.82
CA TYR A 62 -1.99 -8.64 9.14
C TYR A 62 -1.82 -10.03 9.76
N LYS A 63 -0.67 -10.25 10.40
CA LYS A 63 -0.33 -11.40 11.23
C LYS A 63 0.20 -10.87 12.56
N ASP A 64 -0.42 -11.24 13.68
CA ASP A 64 -0.01 -10.79 15.03
C ASP A 64 0.11 -9.25 15.13
N GLY A 65 -0.84 -8.53 14.54
CA GLY A 65 -0.88 -7.06 14.51
C GLY A 65 0.12 -6.42 13.55
N LYS A 66 0.99 -7.19 12.88
CA LYS A 66 1.98 -6.68 11.92
C LYS A 66 1.50 -6.91 10.50
N VAL A 67 1.66 -5.90 9.64
CA VAL A 67 1.43 -6.05 8.21
C VAL A 67 2.40 -7.11 7.66
N VAL A 68 1.92 -8.06 6.85
CA VAL A 68 2.72 -9.12 6.22
C VAL A 68 2.49 -9.22 4.71
N GLY A 69 1.56 -8.43 4.16
CA GLY A 69 1.29 -8.41 2.74
C GLY A 69 0.40 -7.23 2.35
N ARG A 70 0.40 -6.92 1.06
CA ARG A 70 -0.45 -5.89 0.46
C ARG A 70 -0.90 -6.34 -0.94
N ILE A 71 -2.08 -5.90 -1.38
CA ILE A 71 -2.54 -6.08 -2.75
C ILE A 71 -3.42 -4.90 -3.17
N ALA A 72 -3.36 -4.54 -4.46
CA ALA A 72 -4.23 -3.55 -5.09
C ALA A 72 -5.09 -4.25 -6.15
N GLY A 73 -6.37 -3.89 -6.22
CA GLY A 73 -7.22 -4.09 -7.41
C GLY A 73 -7.41 -2.73 -8.07
N ILE A 74 -7.36 -2.68 -9.40
CA ILE A 74 -7.46 -1.48 -10.26
C ILE A 74 -8.41 -1.80 -11.41
#